data_AF-A0A2G8KCQ8-F1
#
_entry.id   AF-A0A2G8KCQ8-F1
#
_cell.length_a   1.000
_cell.length_b   1.000
_cell.length_c   1.000
_cell.angle_alpha   90.00
_cell.angle_beta   90.00
_cell.angle_gamma   90.00
#
_symmetry.space_group_name_H-M   'P 1'
#
loop_
_entity.id
_entity.type
_entity.pdbx_description
1 polymer ?
#
loop_
_entity_poly.entity_id
_entity_poly.type
_entity_poly.pdbx_seq_one_letter_code
_entity_poly.pdbx_strand_id
1 'polypeptide(L)'
;GGALKQMWQSIVNVIGGFFGTDQNDIDETTGLSVYEKNLVRSSWEQAMKNKKKFSVDIFMRLFTQDPPSKPLRSAPGIHWTNSTNRKMKAHAFRVAASLNTLVEGLDDIEVLIEMLNNVARTHFSHQVTKQHYDLLGKVLMEAFEDELKDKFNQRTKDAWLKAYGVMEKVMLGEYIELAKTANKSIPDSDKHRGSSDVCKVTGLSTVEKDHIRKSWTALMKNKNENATLLIVNLFKMSEGAQDVFPKFKGKNPDELKKSIGVRSHGLRVLAALNSVVENLDDIECLVDMLQHIAHSHHPRGTSRKHFEDLGGVVIATFEEALGKKFTDDAKNAWAKAYGVILGVIKSEYENIEGNANEEKAEDAELAKEEAQTNGEVAKEAEAQKEGTEE
;
A
#
# COMPACT_ATOMS: atom_id res chain seq x y z
N GLY A 1 -16.03 -42.35 -41.76
CA GLY A 1 -15.01 -42.69 -40.75
C GLY A 1 -14.15 -41.51 -40.33
N GLY A 2 -13.38 -40.91 -41.26
CA GLY A 2 -12.36 -39.90 -40.92
C GLY A 2 -12.85 -38.48 -40.64
N ALA A 3 -13.90 -38.00 -41.32
CA ALA A 3 -14.38 -36.62 -41.18
C ALA A 3 -15.00 -36.33 -39.80
N LEU A 4 -15.79 -37.27 -39.25
CA LEU A 4 -16.32 -37.18 -37.89
C LEU A 4 -15.21 -37.22 -36.83
N LYS A 5 -14.14 -37.98 -37.06
CA LYS A 5 -12.98 -38.06 -36.16
C LYS A 5 -12.13 -36.78 -36.18
N GLN A 6 -11.99 -36.14 -37.35
CA GLN A 6 -11.33 -34.82 -37.47
C GLN A 6 -12.18 -33.69 -36.89
N MET A 7 -13.51 -33.72 -37.08
CA MET A 7 -14.42 -32.75 -36.47
C MET A 7 -14.43 -32.88 -34.95
N TRP A 8 -14.44 -34.11 -34.42
CA TRP A 8 -14.32 -34.35 -32.97
C TRP A 8 -12.96 -33.87 -32.44
N GLN A 9 -11.85 -34.08 -33.16
CA GLN A 9 -10.55 -33.57 -32.72
C GLN A 9 -10.41 -32.05 -32.84
N SER A 10 -11.07 -31.42 -33.82
CA SER A 10 -11.11 -29.96 -33.92
C SER A 10 -11.94 -29.35 -32.79
N ILE A 11 -13.05 -29.98 -32.41
CA ILE A 11 -13.87 -29.60 -31.24
C ILE A 11 -13.09 -29.83 -29.94
N VAL A 12 -12.37 -30.95 -29.78
CA VAL A 12 -11.51 -31.20 -28.62
C VAL A 12 -10.32 -30.23 -28.56
N ASN A 13 -9.77 -29.78 -29.69
CA ASN A 13 -8.70 -28.76 -29.70
C ASN A 13 -9.23 -27.34 -29.45
N VAL A 14 -10.45 -27.02 -29.88
CA VAL A 14 -11.08 -25.72 -29.62
C VAL A 14 -11.61 -25.64 -28.17
N ILE A 15 -12.17 -26.73 -27.65
CA ILE A 15 -12.60 -26.84 -26.24
C ILE A 15 -11.37 -27.05 -25.33
N GLY A 16 -10.36 -27.82 -25.76
CA GLY A 16 -9.09 -28.02 -25.06
C GLY A 16 -8.18 -26.79 -25.08
N GLY A 17 -8.35 -25.88 -26.04
CA GLY A 17 -7.77 -24.53 -25.98
C GLY A 17 -8.44 -23.62 -24.95
N PHE A 18 -9.66 -23.97 -24.50
CA PHE A 18 -10.39 -23.31 -23.41
C PHE A 18 -10.21 -24.01 -22.05
N PHE A 19 -9.87 -25.30 -22.06
CA PHE A 19 -9.52 -26.12 -20.89
C PHE A 19 -8.09 -26.66 -21.07
N GLY A 20 -7.10 -25.79 -20.89
CA GLY A 20 -5.69 -26.16 -20.99
C GLY A 20 -5.34 -27.32 -20.07
N THR A 21 -4.69 -28.34 -20.63
CA THR A 21 -4.18 -29.49 -19.87
C THR A 21 -2.96 -29.05 -19.02
N ASP A 22 -3.08 -29.33 -17.72
CA ASP A 22 -2.34 -28.82 -16.55
C ASP A 22 -0.79 -28.82 -16.50
N GLN A 23 -0.04 -29.26 -17.53
CA GLN A 23 1.41 -29.52 -17.35
C GLN A 23 2.40 -28.81 -18.28
N ASN A 24 1.96 -28.16 -19.36
CA ASN A 24 2.88 -27.55 -20.35
C ASN A 24 2.96 -26.01 -20.31
N ASP A 25 2.32 -25.38 -19.31
CA ASP A 25 2.22 -23.91 -19.20
C ASP A 25 2.39 -23.44 -17.76
N ILE A 26 3.30 -24.11 -17.03
CA ILE A 26 3.68 -23.75 -15.66
C ILE A 26 4.75 -22.66 -15.75
N ASP A 27 4.44 -21.52 -15.14
CA ASP A 27 5.41 -20.44 -14.96
C ASP A 27 6.51 -20.90 -13.99
N GLU A 28 7.75 -20.99 -14.45
CA GLU A 28 8.87 -21.52 -13.65
C GLU A 28 9.17 -20.69 -12.39
N THR A 29 8.82 -19.41 -12.39
CA THR A 29 9.11 -18.51 -11.27
C THR A 29 8.07 -18.64 -10.16
N THR A 30 6.79 -18.72 -10.56
CA THR A 30 5.66 -18.79 -9.62
C THR A 30 5.24 -20.23 -9.30
N GLY A 31 5.49 -21.17 -10.19
CA GLY A 31 4.98 -22.55 -10.12
C GLY A 31 3.48 -22.67 -10.40
N LEU A 32 2.82 -21.60 -10.87
CA LEU A 32 1.41 -21.59 -11.25
C LEU A 32 1.25 -21.84 -12.76
N SER A 33 0.28 -22.66 -13.14
CA SER A 33 -0.19 -22.72 -14.53
C SER A 33 -1.08 -21.52 -14.88
N VAL A 34 -1.26 -21.23 -16.18
CA VAL A 34 -2.23 -20.21 -16.63
C VAL A 34 -3.64 -20.49 -16.09
N TYR A 35 -4.03 -21.76 -16.03
CA TYR A 35 -5.31 -22.16 -15.45
C TYR A 35 -5.40 -21.79 -13.95
N GLU A 36 -4.36 -22.07 -13.17
CA GLU A 36 -4.30 -21.71 -11.75
C GLU A 36 -4.31 -20.19 -11.53
N LYS A 37 -3.58 -19.42 -12.35
CA LYS A 37 -3.63 -17.95 -12.33
C LYS A 37 -5.05 -17.43 -12.59
N ASN A 38 -5.79 -18.06 -13.50
CA ASN A 38 -7.19 -17.71 -13.77
C ASN A 38 -8.14 -18.09 -12.63
N LEU A 39 -7.90 -19.21 -11.93
CA LEU A 39 -8.64 -19.55 -10.72
C LEU A 39 -8.44 -18.49 -9.63
N VAL A 40 -7.18 -18.07 -9.40
CA VAL A 40 -6.86 -17.01 -8.43
C VAL A 40 -7.58 -15.69 -8.79
N ARG A 41 -7.51 -15.26 -10.05
CA ARG A 41 -8.16 -14.01 -10.52
C ARG A 41 -9.68 -14.05 -10.39
N SER A 42 -10.30 -15.10 -10.92
CA SER A 42 -11.77 -15.20 -10.96
C SER A 42 -12.39 -15.39 -9.59
N SER A 43 -11.71 -16.06 -8.66
CA SER A 43 -12.16 -16.19 -7.27
C SER A 43 -11.91 -14.91 -6.47
N TRP A 44 -10.79 -14.21 -6.70
CA TRP A 44 -10.57 -12.87 -6.14
C TRP A 44 -11.67 -11.89 -6.55
N GLU A 45 -11.97 -11.80 -7.85
CA GLU A 45 -13.00 -10.91 -8.39
C GLU A 45 -14.37 -11.19 -7.74
N GLN A 46 -14.71 -12.48 -7.55
CA GLN A 46 -15.95 -12.86 -6.89
C GLN A 46 -15.99 -12.46 -5.42
N ALA A 47 -14.91 -12.68 -4.65
CA ALA A 47 -14.84 -12.30 -3.25
C ALA A 47 -14.91 -10.77 -3.08
N MET A 48 -14.28 -10.03 -4.00
CA MET A 48 -14.26 -8.56 -3.98
C MET A 48 -15.62 -7.91 -4.30
N LYS A 49 -16.63 -8.66 -4.76
CA LYS A 49 -18.03 -8.16 -4.82
C LYS A 49 -18.55 -7.75 -3.44
N ASN A 50 -18.08 -8.42 -2.39
CA ASN A 50 -18.37 -8.10 -0.99
C ASN A 50 -17.14 -7.53 -0.26
N LYS A 51 -16.28 -6.79 -0.97
CA LYS A 51 -14.99 -6.26 -0.50
C LYS A 51 -14.99 -5.80 0.96
N LYS A 52 -15.90 -4.89 1.34
CA LYS A 52 -15.91 -4.34 2.70
C LYS A 52 -16.04 -5.42 3.78
N LYS A 53 -16.95 -6.37 3.58
CA LYS A 53 -17.17 -7.50 4.48
C LYS A 53 -15.97 -8.46 4.42
N PHE A 54 -15.58 -8.87 3.23
CA PHE A 54 -14.52 -9.86 3.01
C PHE A 54 -13.16 -9.40 3.58
N SER A 55 -12.75 -8.17 3.29
CA SER A 55 -11.48 -7.63 3.80
C SER A 55 -11.45 -7.51 5.32
N VAL A 56 -12.56 -7.07 5.94
CA VAL A 56 -12.67 -6.96 7.41
C VAL A 56 -12.67 -8.35 8.06
N ASP A 57 -13.34 -9.33 7.45
CA ASP A 57 -13.43 -10.69 7.96
C ASP A 57 -12.07 -11.38 8.12
N ILE A 58 -11.17 -11.21 7.14
CA ILE A 58 -9.79 -11.73 7.19
C ILE A 58 -9.08 -11.27 8.48
N PHE A 59 -9.18 -9.98 8.80
CA PHE A 59 -8.53 -9.41 9.99
C PHE A 59 -9.25 -9.73 11.29
N MET A 60 -10.58 -9.83 11.27
CA MET A 60 -11.33 -10.32 12.41
C MET A 60 -10.88 -11.74 12.79
N ARG A 61 -10.73 -12.64 11.80
CA ARG A 61 -10.18 -13.99 12.03
C ARG A 61 -8.75 -13.95 12.53
N LEU A 62 -7.88 -13.18 11.88
CA LEU A 62 -6.48 -13.04 12.24
C LEU A 62 -6.33 -12.66 13.72
N PHE A 63 -6.94 -11.53 14.13
CA PHE A 63 -6.78 -10.99 15.48
C PHE A 63 -7.60 -11.71 16.55
N THR A 64 -8.56 -12.55 16.15
CA THR A 64 -9.23 -13.48 17.07
C THR A 64 -8.36 -14.71 17.36
N GLN A 65 -7.63 -15.22 16.35
CA GLN A 65 -6.77 -16.41 16.50
C GLN A 65 -5.39 -16.07 17.09
N ASP A 66 -4.81 -14.93 16.70
CA ASP A 66 -3.55 -14.41 17.23
C ASP A 66 -3.72 -12.93 17.54
N PRO A 67 -3.84 -12.55 18.82
CA PRO A 67 -3.96 -11.16 19.21
C PRO A 67 -2.84 -10.32 18.60
N PRO A 68 -3.11 -9.07 18.19
CA PRO A 68 -2.13 -8.24 17.49
C PRO A 68 -0.79 -8.17 18.22
N SER A 69 0.29 -8.14 17.44
CA SER A 69 1.65 -8.00 17.96
C SER A 69 1.80 -6.74 18.82
N LYS A 70 2.83 -6.68 19.67
CA LYS A 70 3.05 -5.54 20.60
C LYS A 70 3.05 -4.17 19.88
N PRO A 71 3.67 -4.00 18.68
CA PRO A 71 3.55 -2.76 17.91
C PRO A 71 2.12 -2.37 17.56
N LEU A 72 1.30 -3.32 17.09
CA LEU A 72 -0.11 -3.06 16.75
C LEU A 72 -0.97 -2.79 18.00
N ARG A 73 -0.75 -3.52 19.10
CA ARG A 73 -1.43 -3.27 20.39
C ARG A 73 -1.11 -1.91 21.00
N SER A 74 0.09 -1.40 20.75
CA SER A 74 0.54 -0.12 21.29
C SER A 74 0.01 1.09 20.49
N ALA A 75 -0.67 0.85 19.36
CA ALA A 75 -1.30 1.90 18.56
C ALA A 75 -2.54 2.49 19.29
N PRO A 76 -2.48 3.75 19.75
CA PRO A 76 -3.56 4.33 20.56
C PRO A 76 -4.87 4.42 19.79
N GLY A 77 -5.96 3.95 20.41
CA GLY A 77 -7.32 4.07 19.89
C GLY A 77 -7.70 3.05 18.81
N ILE A 78 -6.89 2.01 18.58
CA ILE A 78 -7.24 0.92 17.65
C ILE A 78 -7.74 -0.29 18.42
N HIS A 79 -9.03 -0.60 18.26
CA HIS A 79 -9.60 -1.87 18.70
C HIS A 79 -9.58 -2.84 17.54
N TRP A 80 -8.51 -3.63 17.42
CA TRP A 80 -8.26 -4.54 16.29
C TRP A 80 -9.29 -5.67 16.15
N THR A 81 -9.95 -6.02 17.23
CA THR A 81 -11.07 -6.99 17.26
C THR A 81 -12.44 -6.31 17.15
N ASN A 82 -12.49 -5.02 16.84
CA ASN A 82 -13.74 -4.30 16.57
C ASN A 82 -13.85 -4.00 15.07
N SER A 83 -14.74 -4.73 14.40
CA SER A 83 -15.02 -4.59 12.96
C SER A 83 -15.58 -3.22 12.56
N THR A 84 -16.02 -2.39 13.50
CA THR A 84 -16.50 -1.03 13.24
C THR A 84 -15.40 0.03 13.34
N ASN A 85 -14.24 -0.28 13.93
CA ASN A 85 -13.14 0.67 14.11
C ASN A 85 -12.56 1.11 12.76
N ARG A 86 -12.52 2.43 12.50
CA ARG A 86 -12.07 3.01 11.22
C ARG A 86 -10.63 2.65 10.84
N LYS A 87 -9.71 2.72 11.82
CA LYS A 87 -8.29 2.44 11.60
C LYS A 87 -8.04 0.97 11.28
N MET A 88 -8.79 0.07 11.92
CA MET A 88 -8.81 -1.36 11.60
C MET A 88 -9.31 -1.60 10.16
N LYS A 89 -10.46 -1.01 9.78
CA LYS A 89 -10.99 -1.14 8.41
C LYS A 89 -10.01 -0.62 7.35
N ALA A 90 -9.43 0.56 7.58
CA ALA A 90 -8.44 1.13 6.67
C ALA A 90 -7.21 0.20 6.51
N HIS A 91 -6.76 -0.42 7.60
CA HIS A 91 -5.70 -1.41 7.53
C HIS A 91 -6.12 -2.66 6.74
N ALA A 92 -7.31 -3.19 6.99
CA ALA A 92 -7.86 -4.33 6.25
C ALA A 92 -7.94 -4.07 4.74
N PHE A 93 -8.36 -2.86 4.33
CA PHE A 93 -8.45 -2.48 2.93
C PHE A 93 -7.07 -2.30 2.27
N ARG A 94 -6.06 -1.80 3.01
CA ARG A 94 -4.68 -1.75 2.49
C ARG A 94 -4.14 -3.14 2.19
N VAL A 95 -4.39 -4.11 3.07
CA VAL A 95 -3.94 -5.49 2.83
C VAL A 95 -4.70 -6.13 1.68
N ALA A 96 -6.01 -5.87 1.54
CA ALA A 96 -6.75 -6.30 0.35
C ALA A 96 -6.18 -5.67 -0.93
N ALA A 97 -5.75 -4.41 -0.91
CA ALA A 97 -5.08 -3.78 -2.05
C ALA A 97 -3.69 -4.43 -2.34
N SER A 98 -2.94 -4.81 -1.30
CA SER A 98 -1.69 -5.56 -1.46
C SER A 98 -1.92 -6.96 -2.05
N LEU A 99 -2.95 -7.68 -1.60
CA LEU A 99 -3.35 -8.97 -2.19
C LEU A 99 -3.85 -8.82 -3.63
N ASN A 100 -4.56 -7.73 -3.95
CA ASN A 100 -4.93 -7.42 -5.32
C ASN A 100 -3.68 -7.23 -6.20
N THR A 101 -2.63 -6.60 -5.68
CA THR A 101 -1.34 -6.46 -6.39
C THR A 101 -0.73 -7.83 -6.69
N LEU A 102 -0.79 -8.78 -5.75
CA LEU A 102 -0.37 -10.16 -5.99
C LEU A 102 -1.16 -10.79 -7.13
N VAL A 103 -2.49 -10.74 -7.08
CA VAL A 103 -3.39 -11.32 -8.10
C VAL A 103 -3.13 -10.75 -9.48
N GLU A 104 -2.94 -9.44 -9.56
CA GLU A 104 -2.66 -8.71 -10.80
C GLU A 104 -1.23 -8.92 -11.32
N GLY A 105 -0.27 -9.13 -10.42
CA GLY A 105 1.15 -9.25 -10.72
C GLY A 105 1.60 -10.65 -11.15
N LEU A 106 0.71 -11.66 -11.14
CA LEU A 106 1.06 -13.04 -11.48
C LEU A 106 1.61 -13.22 -12.91
N ASP A 107 1.42 -12.26 -13.82
CA ASP A 107 1.97 -12.30 -15.19
C ASP A 107 3.21 -11.39 -15.39
N ASP A 108 3.54 -10.52 -14.43
CA ASP A 108 4.75 -9.66 -14.45
C ASP A 108 5.52 -9.87 -13.14
N ILE A 109 6.10 -11.07 -13.01
CA ILE A 109 6.69 -11.54 -11.76
C ILE A 109 7.88 -10.69 -11.30
N GLU A 110 8.64 -10.11 -12.22
CA GLU A 110 9.76 -9.22 -11.89
C GLU A 110 9.27 -7.93 -11.22
N VAL A 111 8.19 -7.33 -11.74
CA VAL A 111 7.55 -6.17 -11.11
C VAL A 111 6.92 -6.53 -9.78
N LEU A 112 6.24 -7.68 -9.72
CA LEU A 112 5.62 -8.17 -8.49
C LEU A 112 6.68 -8.37 -7.40
N ILE A 113 7.83 -8.96 -7.71
CA ILE A 113 8.95 -9.13 -6.77
C ILE A 113 9.43 -7.77 -6.24
N GLU A 114 9.66 -6.78 -7.10
CA GLU A 114 10.07 -5.44 -6.65
C GLU A 114 9.00 -4.79 -5.75
N MET A 115 7.70 -4.95 -6.07
CA MET A 115 6.61 -4.43 -5.24
C MET A 115 6.57 -5.13 -3.87
N LEU A 116 6.66 -6.45 -3.83
CA LEU A 116 6.66 -7.24 -2.60
C LEU A 116 7.90 -6.96 -1.74
N ASN A 117 9.10 -6.82 -2.32
CA ASN A 117 10.31 -6.44 -1.57
C ASN A 117 10.14 -5.10 -0.84
N ASN A 118 9.42 -4.14 -1.44
CA ASN A 118 9.10 -2.89 -0.77
C ASN A 118 8.16 -3.09 0.43
N VAL A 119 7.15 -3.95 0.29
CA VAL A 119 6.23 -4.29 1.39
C VAL A 119 6.97 -5.05 2.50
N ALA A 120 7.89 -5.94 2.13
CA ALA A 120 8.71 -6.74 3.03
C ALA A 120 9.59 -5.86 3.92
N ARG A 121 10.24 -4.82 3.37
CA ARG A 121 11.04 -3.86 4.16
C ARG A 121 10.23 -3.22 5.30
N THR A 122 8.99 -2.81 5.01
CA THR A 122 8.08 -2.25 6.02
C THR A 122 7.65 -3.30 7.05
N HIS A 123 7.37 -4.53 6.62
CA HIS A 123 6.97 -5.59 7.56
C HIS A 123 8.15 -6.06 8.43
N PHE A 124 9.38 -6.02 7.90
CA PHE A 124 10.61 -6.29 8.64
C PHE A 124 10.82 -5.27 9.77
N SER A 125 10.64 -3.97 9.50
CA SER A 125 10.72 -2.93 10.55
C SER A 125 9.66 -3.10 11.66
N HIS A 126 8.53 -3.74 11.35
CA HIS A 126 7.48 -4.06 12.32
C HIS A 126 7.62 -5.46 12.95
N GLN A 127 8.75 -6.15 12.72
CA GLN A 127 9.07 -7.44 13.32
C GLN A 127 8.02 -8.53 13.03
N VAL A 128 7.38 -8.47 11.85
CA VAL A 128 6.39 -9.48 11.43
C VAL A 128 7.12 -10.78 11.11
N THR A 129 6.96 -11.81 11.94
CA THR A 129 7.59 -13.14 11.78
C THR A 129 6.89 -14.04 10.74
N LYS A 130 7.55 -15.14 10.33
CA LYS A 130 6.97 -16.20 9.50
C LYS A 130 5.64 -16.73 10.04
N GLN A 131 5.52 -16.92 11.35
CA GLN A 131 4.31 -17.44 11.98
C GLN A 131 3.08 -16.56 11.69
N HIS A 132 3.26 -15.22 11.61
CA HIS A 132 2.17 -14.33 11.24
C HIS A 132 1.75 -14.52 9.76
N TYR A 133 2.69 -14.77 8.85
CA TYR A 133 2.36 -15.10 7.45
C TYR A 133 1.68 -16.47 7.33
N ASP A 134 2.12 -17.48 8.09
CA ASP A 134 1.46 -18.80 8.12
C ASP A 134 -0.01 -18.66 8.56
N LEU A 135 -0.24 -17.88 9.62
CA LEU A 135 -1.59 -17.62 10.11
C LEU A 135 -2.42 -16.79 9.13
N LEU A 136 -1.85 -15.73 8.55
CA LEU A 136 -2.53 -14.93 7.53
C LEU A 136 -2.98 -15.80 6.34
N GLY A 137 -2.11 -16.71 5.89
CA GLY A 137 -2.44 -17.66 4.82
C GLY A 137 -3.62 -18.55 5.19
N LYS A 138 -3.60 -19.12 6.41
CA LYS A 138 -4.71 -19.93 6.94
C LYS A 138 -6.03 -19.16 6.96
N VAL A 139 -6.06 -17.98 7.59
CA VAL A 139 -7.31 -17.21 7.74
C VAL A 139 -7.81 -16.65 6.40
N LEU A 140 -6.91 -16.39 5.44
CA LEU A 140 -7.30 -16.00 4.09
C LEU A 140 -8.06 -17.13 3.40
N MET A 141 -7.60 -18.39 3.50
CA MET A 141 -8.32 -19.53 2.93
C MET A 141 -9.67 -19.75 3.62
N GLU A 142 -9.74 -19.65 4.95
CA GLU A 142 -10.99 -19.74 5.70
C GLU A 142 -11.99 -18.64 5.27
N ALA A 143 -11.52 -17.42 5.06
CA ALA A 143 -12.36 -16.32 4.59
C ALA A 143 -12.90 -16.58 3.17
N PHE A 144 -12.09 -17.14 2.27
CA PHE A 144 -12.56 -17.53 0.93
C PHE A 144 -13.59 -18.66 0.99
N GLU A 145 -13.38 -19.67 1.82
CA GLU A 145 -14.32 -20.78 2.02
C GLU A 145 -15.68 -20.26 2.46
N ASP A 146 -15.73 -19.33 3.41
CA ASP A 146 -16.99 -18.76 3.90
C ASP A 146 -17.67 -17.81 2.89
N GLU A 147 -16.87 -17.04 2.13
CA GLU A 147 -17.40 -16.05 1.19
C GLU A 147 -17.88 -16.69 -0.13
N LEU A 148 -17.15 -17.67 -0.64
CA LEU A 148 -17.41 -18.30 -1.94
C LEU A 148 -18.07 -19.68 -1.84
N LYS A 149 -18.05 -20.31 -0.65
CA LYS A 149 -18.67 -21.61 -0.38
C LYS A 149 -18.22 -22.66 -1.41
N ASP A 150 -19.16 -23.38 -2.01
CA ASP A 150 -18.89 -24.44 -3.01
C ASP A 150 -18.06 -23.98 -4.22
N LYS A 151 -17.99 -22.66 -4.48
CA LYS A 151 -17.17 -22.11 -5.56
C LYS A 151 -15.68 -22.06 -5.23
N PHE A 152 -15.30 -22.12 -3.96
CA PHE A 152 -13.90 -22.23 -3.54
C PHE A 152 -13.52 -23.71 -3.36
N ASN A 153 -13.55 -24.44 -4.47
CA ASN A 153 -13.19 -25.85 -4.49
C ASN A 153 -11.69 -26.08 -4.24
N GLN A 154 -11.30 -27.34 -4.03
CA GLN A 154 -9.93 -27.72 -3.71
C GLN A 154 -8.91 -27.20 -4.73
N ARG A 155 -9.22 -27.25 -6.04
CA ARG A 155 -8.31 -26.73 -7.08
C ARG A 155 -8.07 -25.23 -6.94
N THR A 156 -9.11 -24.47 -6.61
CA THR A 156 -9.02 -23.02 -6.39
C THR A 156 -8.20 -22.73 -5.13
N LYS A 157 -8.42 -23.50 -4.05
CA LYS A 157 -7.63 -23.42 -2.82
C LYS A 157 -6.15 -23.73 -3.06
N ASP A 158 -5.85 -24.79 -3.81
CA ASP A 158 -4.47 -25.17 -4.15
C ASP A 158 -3.76 -24.08 -4.97
N ALA A 159 -4.46 -23.50 -5.95
CA ALA A 159 -3.95 -22.37 -6.73
C ALA A 159 -3.64 -21.15 -5.86
N TRP A 160 -4.52 -20.83 -4.90
CA TRP A 160 -4.30 -19.75 -3.93
C TRP A 160 -3.15 -20.02 -2.97
N LEU A 161 -3.00 -21.25 -2.48
CA LEU A 161 -1.86 -21.64 -1.63
C LEU A 161 -0.54 -21.49 -2.38
N LYS A 162 -0.49 -21.84 -3.67
CA LYS A 162 0.69 -21.57 -4.53
C LYS A 162 0.96 -20.08 -4.66
N ALA A 163 -0.04 -19.28 -5.03
CA ALA A 163 0.13 -17.82 -5.19
C ALA A 163 0.56 -17.14 -3.88
N TYR A 164 -0.06 -17.53 -2.76
CA TYR A 164 0.31 -17.06 -1.43
C TYR A 164 1.73 -17.48 -1.05
N GLY A 165 2.14 -18.71 -1.37
CA GLY A 165 3.50 -19.19 -1.15
C GLY A 165 4.56 -18.41 -1.93
N VAL A 166 4.24 -17.95 -3.16
CA VAL A 166 5.12 -17.03 -3.91
C VAL A 166 5.30 -15.72 -3.14
N MET A 167 4.21 -15.13 -2.66
CA MET A 167 4.26 -13.91 -1.86
C MET A 167 5.09 -14.11 -0.59
N GLU A 168 4.80 -15.14 0.20
CA GLU A 168 5.54 -15.46 1.43
C GLU A 168 7.03 -15.66 1.15
N LYS A 169 7.39 -16.43 0.12
CA LYS A 169 8.78 -16.69 -0.28
C LYS A 169 9.53 -15.41 -0.61
N VAL A 170 8.92 -14.51 -1.39
CA VAL A 170 9.54 -13.22 -1.75
C VAL A 170 9.69 -12.33 -0.50
N MET A 171 8.63 -12.20 0.28
CA MET A 171 8.60 -11.37 1.49
C MET A 171 9.66 -11.82 2.50
N LEU A 172 9.75 -13.12 2.79
CA LEU A 172 10.72 -13.68 3.72
C LEU A 172 12.14 -13.74 3.12
N GLY A 173 12.27 -13.85 1.81
CA GLY A 173 13.56 -13.77 1.11
C GLY A 173 14.24 -12.41 1.32
N GLU A 174 13.49 -11.31 1.17
CA GLU A 174 14.01 -9.96 1.44
C GLU A 174 14.47 -9.79 2.89
N TYR A 175 13.80 -10.44 3.86
CA TYR A 175 14.21 -10.37 5.27
C TYR A 175 15.62 -10.95 5.49
N ILE A 176 15.96 -12.02 4.78
CA ILE A 176 17.29 -12.64 4.85
C ILE A 176 18.35 -11.68 4.31
N GLU A 177 18.06 -11.00 3.19
CA GLU A 177 18.98 -9.99 2.62
C GLU A 177 19.13 -8.77 3.54
N LEU A 178 18.03 -8.26 4.10
CA LEU A 178 18.06 -7.17 5.08
C LEU A 178 18.87 -7.56 6.32
N ALA A 179 18.69 -8.77 6.85
CA ALA A 179 19.43 -9.28 8.01
C ALA A 179 20.95 -9.40 7.74
N LYS A 180 21.38 -9.74 6.51
CA LYS A 180 22.80 -9.75 6.12
C LYS A 180 23.43 -8.35 6.12
N THR A 181 22.65 -7.33 5.80
CA THR A 181 23.12 -5.93 5.74
C THR A 181 23.05 -5.19 7.08
N ALA A 182 22.36 -5.76 8.08
CA ALA A 182 22.00 -5.09 9.32
C ALA A 182 23.07 -5.10 10.43
N ASN A 183 24.36 -5.33 10.12
CA ASN A 183 25.44 -5.03 11.07
C ASN A 183 25.82 -3.55 11.00
N LYS A 184 24.84 -2.68 11.27
CA LYS A 184 24.97 -1.26 11.64
C LYS A 184 23.62 -0.79 12.20
N SER A 185 23.64 -0.45 13.48
CA SER A 185 22.51 -0.04 14.32
C SER A 185 21.83 1.24 13.84
N ILE A 186 20.50 1.30 13.95
CA ILE A 186 19.68 2.53 13.96
C ILE A 186 18.58 2.37 15.04
N PRO A 187 18.22 3.45 15.79
CA PRO A 187 17.41 3.38 17.00
C PRO A 187 15.89 3.29 16.74
N ASP A 188 15.22 2.88 17.81
CA ASP A 188 13.79 2.68 18.03
C ASP A 188 13.06 4.02 18.23
N SER A 189 11.96 4.28 17.51
CA SER A 189 10.98 5.31 17.87
C SER A 189 9.59 4.98 17.31
N ASP A 190 8.59 4.87 18.20
CA ASP A 190 7.37 5.68 18.14
C ASP A 190 6.32 5.32 19.21
N LYS A 191 5.81 6.35 19.89
CA LYS A 191 4.62 6.37 20.75
C LYS A 191 3.73 7.57 20.39
N HIS A 192 2.40 7.32 20.36
CA HIS A 192 1.27 8.23 20.65
C HIS A 192 0.93 9.34 19.61
N ARG A 193 -0.27 9.91 19.44
CA ARG A 193 -1.70 9.74 19.85
C ARG A 193 -2.50 10.84 19.07
N GLY A 194 -3.82 10.71 18.92
CA GLY A 194 -4.73 11.86 18.71
C GLY A 194 -5.69 11.74 17.53
N SER A 195 -6.97 12.02 17.77
CA SER A 195 -8.07 12.00 16.79
C SER A 195 -8.72 13.37 16.83
N SER A 196 -8.94 14.00 15.67
CA SER A 196 -9.86 15.14 15.54
C SER A 196 -10.83 14.93 14.37
N ASP A 197 -12.05 15.40 14.60
CA ASP A 197 -13.23 15.33 13.74
C ASP A 197 -13.05 16.09 12.42
N VAL A 198 -13.41 15.47 11.28
CA VAL A 198 -13.92 16.24 10.14
C VAL A 198 -15.00 15.46 9.38
N CYS A 199 -16.25 15.90 9.54
CA CYS A 199 -17.40 15.54 8.71
C CYS A 199 -17.66 16.68 7.69
N LYS A 200 -17.73 16.35 6.37
CA LYS A 200 -18.13 17.14 5.16
C LYS A 200 -17.13 17.21 3.97
N VAL A 201 -16.09 16.39 3.93
CA VAL A 201 -14.80 16.78 3.29
C VAL A 201 -14.67 16.69 1.75
N THR A 202 -15.30 15.77 1.02
CA THR A 202 -14.92 15.63 -0.42
C THR A 202 -15.57 16.64 -1.35
N GLY A 203 -16.77 17.14 -1.02
CA GLY A 203 -17.55 18.03 -1.88
C GLY A 203 -17.98 17.44 -3.24
N LEU A 204 -17.61 16.19 -3.57
CA LEU A 204 -17.88 15.54 -4.86
C LEU A 204 -19.34 15.07 -4.95
N SER A 205 -20.02 15.48 -6.02
CA SER A 205 -21.34 15.00 -6.43
C SER A 205 -21.28 13.57 -6.98
N THR A 206 -22.43 12.89 -7.02
CA THR A 206 -22.54 11.54 -7.62
C THR A 206 -22.07 11.51 -9.07
N VAL A 207 -22.38 12.55 -9.85
CA VAL A 207 -21.97 12.67 -11.25
C VAL A 207 -20.44 12.79 -11.37
N GLU A 208 -19.81 13.62 -10.54
CA GLU A 208 -18.33 13.74 -10.50
C GLU A 208 -17.67 12.40 -10.12
N LYS A 209 -18.21 11.67 -9.14
CA LYS A 209 -17.72 10.33 -8.76
C LYS A 209 -17.83 9.35 -9.91
N ASP A 210 -18.91 9.39 -10.69
CA ASP A 210 -19.10 8.54 -11.86
C ASP A 210 -18.11 8.87 -12.98
N HIS A 211 -17.81 10.15 -13.22
CA HIS A 211 -16.77 10.55 -14.16
C HIS A 211 -15.38 10.04 -13.73
N ILE A 212 -15.06 10.14 -12.43
CA ILE A 212 -13.82 9.60 -11.87
C ILE A 212 -13.74 8.08 -12.10
N ARG A 213 -14.79 7.33 -11.73
CA ARG A 213 -14.83 5.87 -11.91
C ARG A 213 -14.70 5.45 -13.36
N LYS A 214 -15.48 6.05 -14.27
CA LYS A 214 -15.46 5.72 -15.71
C LYS A 214 -14.10 5.98 -16.34
N SER A 215 -13.50 7.14 -16.07
CA SER A 215 -12.17 7.49 -16.58
C SER A 215 -11.08 6.60 -15.97
N TRP A 216 -11.17 6.30 -14.67
CA TRP A 216 -10.27 5.35 -14.00
C TRP A 216 -10.33 3.95 -14.63
N THR A 217 -11.53 3.41 -14.84
CA THR A 217 -11.71 2.09 -15.50
C THR A 217 -11.11 2.08 -16.90
N ALA A 218 -11.22 3.18 -17.65
CA ALA A 218 -10.59 3.28 -18.97
C ALA A 218 -9.05 3.34 -18.88
N LEU A 219 -8.52 4.08 -17.91
CA LEU A 219 -7.08 4.23 -17.67
C LEU A 219 -6.44 2.89 -17.28
N MET A 220 -7.10 2.10 -16.41
CA MET A 220 -6.55 0.85 -15.90
C MET A 220 -6.46 -0.27 -16.96
N LYS A 221 -7.03 -0.09 -18.16
CA LYS A 221 -6.85 -1.03 -19.29
C LYS A 221 -5.41 -1.13 -19.76
N ASN A 222 -4.65 -0.02 -19.69
CA ASN A 222 -3.23 0.05 -20.05
C ASN A 222 -2.40 0.47 -18.82
N LYS A 223 -2.67 -0.16 -17.67
CA LYS A 223 -2.12 0.29 -16.38
C LYS A 223 -0.59 0.32 -16.33
N ASN A 224 0.10 -0.60 -17.02
CA ASN A 224 1.56 -0.70 -17.00
C ASN A 224 2.21 0.45 -17.75
N GLU A 225 1.68 0.76 -18.93
CA GLU A 225 2.07 1.89 -19.77
C GLU A 225 1.76 3.21 -19.06
N ASN A 226 0.54 3.34 -18.51
CA ASN A 226 0.09 4.55 -17.83
C ASN A 226 0.85 4.79 -16.51
N ALA A 227 1.20 3.74 -15.77
CA ALA A 227 2.04 3.83 -14.58
C ALA A 227 3.43 4.40 -14.92
N THR A 228 4.04 3.89 -15.98
CA THR A 228 5.34 4.36 -16.45
C THR A 228 5.23 5.80 -16.94
N LEU A 229 4.19 6.10 -17.73
CA LEU A 229 3.94 7.43 -18.27
C LEU A 229 3.82 8.48 -17.15
N LEU A 230 3.10 8.17 -16.08
CA LEU A 230 2.92 9.05 -14.94
C LEU A 230 4.26 9.50 -14.33
N ILE A 231 5.17 8.55 -14.08
CA ILE A 231 6.48 8.87 -13.48
C ILE A 231 7.40 9.59 -14.46
N VAL A 232 7.36 9.23 -15.74
CA VAL A 232 8.12 9.95 -16.78
C VAL A 232 7.64 11.40 -16.91
N ASN A 233 6.32 11.62 -16.90
CA ASN A 233 5.72 12.95 -16.93
C ASN A 233 6.06 13.74 -15.65
N LEU A 234 6.10 13.10 -14.48
CA LEU A 234 6.58 13.73 -13.25
C LEU A 234 7.99 14.29 -13.42
N PHE A 235 8.92 13.50 -13.95
CA PHE A 235 10.31 13.95 -14.16
C PHE A 235 10.46 15.00 -15.26
N LYS A 236 9.53 15.05 -16.23
CA LYS A 236 9.56 16.05 -17.31
C LYS A 236 8.93 17.38 -16.90
N MET A 237 7.88 17.33 -16.08
CA MET A 237 7.05 18.51 -15.77
C MET A 237 7.42 19.18 -14.45
N SER A 238 8.08 18.46 -13.53
CA SER A 238 8.43 18.96 -12.21
C SER A 238 9.95 19.04 -12.06
N GLU A 239 10.47 20.26 -12.03
CA GLU A 239 11.88 20.52 -11.70
C GLU A 239 12.24 19.95 -10.32
N GLY A 240 13.42 19.34 -10.20
CA GLY A 240 13.88 18.72 -8.96
C GLY A 240 13.16 17.42 -8.57
N ALA A 241 12.14 16.96 -9.30
CA ALA A 241 11.41 15.74 -8.93
C ALA A 241 12.31 14.50 -8.85
N GLN A 242 13.34 14.41 -9.70
CA GLN A 242 14.30 13.30 -9.65
C GLN A 242 15.20 13.31 -8.40
N ASP A 243 15.31 14.42 -7.66
CA ASP A 243 16.21 14.53 -6.50
C ASP A 243 15.80 13.61 -5.35
N VAL A 244 14.49 13.35 -5.21
CA VAL A 244 13.94 12.40 -4.23
C VAL A 244 13.95 10.95 -4.74
N PHE A 245 14.46 10.70 -5.95
CA PHE A 245 14.65 9.37 -6.53
C PHE A 245 16.13 9.11 -6.87
N PRO A 246 16.98 8.77 -5.87
CA PRO A 246 18.41 8.57 -6.09
C PRO A 246 18.76 7.58 -7.21
N LYS A 247 17.95 6.53 -7.40
CA LYS A 247 18.15 5.53 -8.48
C LYS A 247 17.95 6.10 -9.90
N PHE A 248 17.25 7.22 -10.03
CA PHE A 248 16.84 7.82 -11.31
C PHE A 248 17.42 9.22 -11.54
N LYS A 249 18.05 9.82 -10.52
CA LYS A 249 18.67 11.15 -10.60
C LYS A 249 19.65 11.27 -11.76
N GLY A 250 19.46 12.32 -12.57
CA GLY A 250 20.33 12.66 -13.70
C GLY A 250 20.13 11.79 -14.95
N LYS A 251 19.19 10.83 -14.94
CA LYS A 251 18.88 10.01 -16.11
C LYS A 251 17.84 10.73 -16.98
N ASN A 252 17.95 10.57 -18.30
CA ASN A 252 16.95 11.09 -19.22
C ASN A 252 15.59 10.39 -18.99
N PRO A 253 14.50 11.14 -18.71
CA PRO A 253 13.17 10.57 -18.49
C PRO A 253 12.67 9.66 -19.61
N ASP A 254 13.01 9.93 -20.88
CA ASP A 254 12.57 9.09 -22.00
C ASP A 254 13.24 7.71 -22.03
N GLU A 255 14.47 7.60 -21.54
CA GLU A 255 15.19 6.32 -21.42
C GLU A 255 14.64 5.46 -20.28
N LEU A 256 13.99 6.10 -19.30
CA LEU A 256 13.41 5.43 -18.14
C LEU A 256 12.09 4.70 -18.44
N LYS A 257 11.51 4.87 -19.63
CA LYS A 257 10.26 4.20 -20.04
C LYS A 257 10.30 2.67 -19.98
N LYS A 258 11.49 2.06 -20.04
CA LYS A 258 11.67 0.61 -19.95
C LYS A 258 12.06 0.14 -18.54
N SER A 259 12.25 1.05 -17.60
CA SER A 259 12.73 0.73 -16.26
C SER A 259 11.64 0.03 -15.43
N ILE A 260 11.95 -1.19 -14.96
CA ILE A 260 11.11 -1.94 -14.01
C ILE A 260 10.87 -1.12 -12.74
N GLY A 261 11.90 -0.43 -12.24
CA GLY A 261 11.79 0.40 -11.04
C GLY A 261 10.83 1.59 -11.22
N VAL A 262 10.85 2.23 -12.39
CA VAL A 262 9.91 3.31 -12.73
C VAL A 262 8.49 2.78 -12.87
N ARG A 263 8.31 1.67 -13.60
CA ARG A 263 7.01 1.00 -13.74
C ARG A 263 6.43 0.59 -12.38
N SER A 264 7.24 -0.05 -11.54
CA SER A 264 6.86 -0.49 -10.18
C SER A 264 6.49 0.70 -9.27
N HIS A 265 7.23 1.81 -9.34
CA HIS A 265 6.84 3.02 -8.59
C HIS A 265 5.54 3.63 -9.12
N GLY A 266 5.39 3.74 -10.44
CA GLY A 266 4.15 4.21 -11.06
C GLY A 266 2.93 3.37 -10.68
N LEU A 267 3.06 2.04 -10.64
CA LEU A 267 1.98 1.14 -10.24
C LEU A 267 1.57 1.35 -8.78
N ARG A 268 2.52 1.67 -7.89
CA ARG A 268 2.20 2.03 -6.49
C ARG A 268 1.46 3.36 -6.39
N VAL A 269 1.82 4.35 -7.21
CA VAL A 269 1.06 5.61 -7.31
C VAL A 269 -0.35 5.35 -7.83
N LEU A 270 -0.50 4.55 -8.89
CA LEU A 270 -1.82 4.16 -9.38
C LEU A 270 -2.63 3.38 -8.34
N ALA A 271 -2.01 2.51 -7.54
CA ALA A 271 -2.70 1.80 -6.46
C ALA A 271 -3.17 2.75 -5.35
N ALA A 272 -2.39 3.78 -5.01
CA ALA A 272 -2.81 4.83 -4.09
C ALA A 272 -4.00 5.62 -4.65
N LEU A 273 -3.96 6.00 -5.93
CA LEU A 273 -5.08 6.66 -6.61
C LEU A 273 -6.32 5.73 -6.73
N ASN A 274 -6.12 4.44 -6.99
CA ASN A 274 -7.19 3.45 -6.99
C ASN A 274 -7.93 3.45 -5.65
N SER A 275 -7.17 3.51 -4.56
CA SER A 275 -7.75 3.55 -3.22
C SER A 275 -8.62 4.79 -3.01
N VAL A 276 -8.27 5.93 -3.61
CA VAL A 276 -9.12 7.12 -3.63
C VAL A 276 -10.42 6.83 -4.39
N VAL A 277 -10.33 6.27 -5.59
CA VAL A 277 -11.49 5.93 -6.45
C VAL A 277 -12.44 4.94 -5.76
N GLU A 278 -11.90 3.95 -5.07
CA GLU A 278 -12.67 2.92 -4.37
C GLU A 278 -13.35 3.45 -3.10
N ASN A 279 -12.80 4.49 -2.47
CA ASN A 279 -13.30 5.06 -1.22
C ASN A 279 -13.94 6.45 -1.39
N LEU A 280 -14.36 6.83 -2.62
CA LEU A 280 -15.07 8.09 -2.87
C LEU A 280 -16.37 8.25 -2.05
N ASP A 281 -16.97 7.13 -1.62
CA ASP A 281 -18.16 7.09 -0.77
C ASP A 281 -17.85 6.78 0.70
N ASP A 282 -16.60 6.49 1.05
CA ASP A 282 -16.13 6.13 2.40
C ASP A 282 -15.04 7.11 2.84
N ILE A 283 -15.47 8.34 3.12
CA ILE A 283 -14.57 9.48 3.36
C ILE A 283 -13.66 9.24 4.56
N GLU A 284 -14.19 8.63 5.63
CA GLU A 284 -13.40 8.35 6.83
C GLU A 284 -12.25 7.40 6.52
N CYS A 285 -12.52 6.32 5.78
CA CYS A 285 -11.47 5.40 5.34
C CYS A 285 -10.47 6.08 4.41
N LEU A 286 -10.95 6.94 3.50
CA LEU A 286 -10.10 7.69 2.58
C LEU A 286 -9.12 8.60 3.34
N VAL A 287 -9.60 9.37 4.32
CA VAL A 287 -8.77 10.26 5.14
C VAL A 287 -7.69 9.46 5.88
N ASP A 288 -8.05 8.39 6.58
CA ASP A 288 -7.08 7.55 7.31
C ASP A 288 -5.99 6.98 6.37
N MET A 289 -6.34 6.62 5.13
CA MET A 289 -5.38 6.14 4.13
C MET A 289 -4.43 7.25 3.66
N LEU A 290 -4.95 8.45 3.43
CA LEU A 290 -4.16 9.61 3.01
C LEU A 290 -3.22 10.11 4.11
N GLN A 291 -3.66 10.09 5.38
CA GLN A 291 -2.79 10.38 6.52
C GLN A 291 -1.63 9.40 6.59
N HIS A 292 -1.87 8.10 6.36
CA HIS A 292 -0.79 7.12 6.30
C HIS A 292 0.20 7.41 5.15
N ILE A 293 -0.29 7.85 4.00
CA ILE A 293 0.58 8.30 2.89
C ILE A 293 1.45 9.48 3.36
N ALA A 294 0.88 10.47 4.05
CA ALA A 294 1.62 11.61 4.60
C ALA A 294 2.75 11.15 5.55
N HIS A 295 2.42 10.36 6.57
CA HIS A 295 3.42 9.86 7.53
C HIS A 295 4.54 9.04 6.87
N SER A 296 4.23 8.29 5.81
CA SER A 296 5.25 7.52 5.10
C SER A 296 6.16 8.36 4.20
N HIS A 297 5.71 9.54 3.76
CA HIS A 297 6.43 10.41 2.82
C HIS A 297 7.19 11.55 3.52
N HIS A 298 6.69 12.02 4.66
CA HIS A 298 7.32 13.10 5.42
C HIS A 298 8.79 12.79 5.80
N PRO A 299 9.13 11.61 6.38
CA PRO A 299 10.52 11.27 6.72
C PRO A 299 11.46 11.13 5.51
N ARG A 300 10.90 11.01 4.29
CA ARG A 300 11.67 10.90 3.04
C ARG A 300 12.01 12.26 2.43
N GLY A 301 11.70 13.36 3.13
CA GLY A 301 11.89 14.72 2.62
C GLY A 301 10.92 15.10 1.51
N THR A 302 9.80 14.38 1.38
CA THR A 302 8.79 14.73 0.38
C THR A 302 7.97 15.92 0.88
N SER A 303 8.18 17.10 0.31
CA SER A 303 7.45 18.32 0.66
C SER A 303 6.00 18.31 0.15
N ARG A 304 5.16 19.18 0.71
CA ARG A 304 3.82 19.46 0.18
C ARG A 304 3.85 19.88 -1.29
N LYS A 305 4.85 20.67 -1.70
CA LYS A 305 5.02 21.09 -3.09
C LYS A 305 5.13 19.90 -4.04
N HIS A 306 5.84 18.83 -3.65
CA HIS A 306 5.94 17.63 -4.47
C HIS A 306 4.57 16.97 -4.73
N PHE A 307 3.66 16.99 -3.75
CA PHE A 307 2.29 16.50 -3.95
C PHE A 307 1.48 17.45 -4.84
N GLU A 308 1.67 18.77 -4.74
CA GLU A 308 1.01 19.76 -5.60
C GLU A 308 1.45 19.59 -7.07
N ASP A 309 2.75 19.44 -7.30
CA ASP A 309 3.33 19.20 -8.63
C ASP A 309 2.79 17.89 -9.23
N LEU A 310 2.69 16.83 -8.42
CA LEU A 310 2.11 15.55 -8.85
C LEU A 310 0.64 15.69 -9.28
N GLY A 311 -0.13 16.63 -8.72
CA GLY A 311 -1.53 16.84 -9.10
C GLY A 311 -1.70 17.26 -10.56
N GLY A 312 -0.90 18.24 -10.99
CA GLY A 312 -0.87 18.66 -12.39
C GLY A 312 -0.40 17.54 -13.33
N VAL A 313 0.61 16.79 -12.90
CA VAL A 313 1.15 15.63 -13.64
C VAL A 313 0.10 14.54 -13.83
N VAL A 314 -0.69 14.23 -12.79
CA VAL A 314 -1.75 13.21 -12.86
C VAL A 314 -2.78 13.58 -13.92
N ILE A 315 -3.28 14.82 -13.91
CA ILE A 315 -4.26 15.29 -14.89
C ILE A 315 -3.69 15.27 -16.31
N ALA A 316 -2.47 15.79 -16.51
CA ALA A 316 -1.82 15.79 -17.81
C ALA A 316 -1.57 14.37 -18.34
N THR A 317 -1.17 13.45 -17.46
CA THR A 317 -0.96 12.04 -17.80
C THR A 317 -2.27 11.37 -18.23
N PHE A 318 -3.38 11.65 -17.55
CA PHE A 318 -4.67 11.08 -17.91
C PHE A 318 -5.18 11.63 -19.23
N GLU A 319 -4.93 12.92 -19.50
CA GLU A 319 -5.22 13.55 -20.78
C GLU A 319 -4.42 12.92 -21.93
N GLU A 320 -3.13 12.67 -21.72
CA GLU A 320 -2.29 11.98 -22.71
C GLU A 320 -2.75 10.53 -22.94
N ALA A 321 -3.03 9.80 -21.86
CA ALA A 321 -3.39 8.38 -21.92
C ALA A 321 -4.77 8.11 -22.54
N LEU A 322 -5.74 8.99 -22.30
CA LEU A 322 -7.13 8.78 -22.70
C LEU A 322 -7.56 9.66 -23.89
N GLY A 323 -6.78 10.72 -24.20
CA GLY A 323 -7.11 11.70 -25.23
C GLY A 323 -8.51 12.26 -25.05
N LYS A 324 -9.30 12.27 -26.14
CA LYS A 324 -10.69 12.77 -26.15
C LYS A 324 -11.65 12.06 -25.18
N LYS A 325 -11.28 10.88 -24.64
CA LYS A 325 -12.10 10.16 -23.66
C LYS A 325 -11.98 10.76 -22.25
N PHE A 326 -10.98 11.60 -21.99
CA PHE A 326 -10.87 12.36 -20.76
C PHE A 326 -11.55 13.72 -20.90
N THR A 327 -12.87 13.69 -20.71
CA THR A 327 -13.73 14.87 -20.86
C THR A 327 -13.40 15.94 -19.83
N ASP A 328 -13.78 17.19 -20.10
CA ASP A 328 -13.58 18.29 -19.16
C ASP A 328 -14.27 18.04 -17.81
N ASP A 329 -15.45 17.41 -17.82
CA ASP A 329 -16.12 16.96 -16.58
C ASP A 329 -15.27 15.99 -15.77
N ALA A 330 -14.57 15.06 -16.43
CA ALA A 330 -13.68 14.12 -15.75
C ALA A 330 -12.42 14.84 -15.23
N LYS A 331 -11.82 15.73 -16.02
CA LYS A 331 -10.70 16.58 -15.59
C LYS A 331 -11.05 17.37 -14.33
N ASN A 332 -12.19 18.05 -14.34
CA ASN A 332 -12.68 18.86 -13.21
C ASN A 332 -12.95 17.99 -11.97
N ALA A 333 -13.59 16.84 -12.14
CA ALA A 333 -13.86 15.91 -11.05
C ALA A 333 -12.55 15.37 -10.42
N TRP A 334 -11.56 15.01 -11.24
CA TRP A 334 -10.25 14.58 -10.77
C TRP A 334 -9.46 15.69 -10.08
N ALA A 335 -9.48 16.92 -10.61
CA ALA A 335 -8.83 18.07 -9.96
C ALA A 335 -9.41 18.31 -8.57
N LYS A 336 -10.73 18.21 -8.41
CA LYS A 336 -11.41 18.32 -7.12
C LYS A 336 -11.07 17.18 -6.18
N ALA A 337 -11.07 15.93 -6.65
CA ALA A 337 -10.65 14.77 -5.86
C ALA A 337 -9.19 14.91 -5.39
N TYR A 338 -8.31 15.39 -6.26
CA TYR A 338 -6.91 15.64 -5.91
C TYR A 338 -6.75 16.80 -4.92
N GLY A 339 -7.61 17.82 -5.00
CA GLY A 339 -7.70 18.88 -3.99
C GLY A 339 -8.00 18.35 -2.59
N VAL A 340 -8.82 17.30 -2.46
CA VAL A 340 -9.06 16.61 -1.18
C VAL A 340 -7.78 15.93 -0.67
N ILE A 341 -7.04 15.26 -1.56
CA ILE A 341 -5.74 14.65 -1.23
C ILE A 341 -4.80 15.71 -0.65
N LEU A 342 -4.63 16.84 -1.36
CA LEU A 342 -3.77 17.93 -0.92
C LEU A 342 -4.22 18.53 0.41
N GLY A 343 -5.52 18.67 0.63
CA GLY A 343 -6.08 19.13 1.91
C GLY A 343 -5.68 18.24 3.08
N VAL A 344 -5.83 16.91 2.94
CA VAL A 344 -5.47 15.96 3.98
C VAL A 344 -3.96 15.91 4.22
N ILE A 345 -3.15 15.84 3.15
CA ILE A 345 -1.68 15.82 3.27
C ILE A 345 -1.18 17.10 3.96
N LYS A 346 -1.71 18.27 3.57
CA LYS A 346 -1.36 19.55 4.19
C LYS A 346 -1.63 19.52 5.70
N SER A 347 -2.86 19.20 6.10
CA SER A 347 -3.23 19.17 7.52
C SER A 347 -2.38 18.17 8.31
N GLU A 348 -2.06 17.01 7.73
CA GLU A 348 -1.25 16.02 8.42
C GLU A 348 0.21 16.45 8.57
N TYR A 349 0.78 17.13 7.57
CA TYR A 349 2.14 17.68 7.69
C TYR A 349 2.22 18.76 8.76
N GLU A 350 1.23 19.66 8.82
CA GLU A 350 1.12 20.66 9.88
C GLU A 350 1.04 20.02 11.27
N ASN A 351 0.33 18.89 11.41
CA ASN A 351 0.27 18.12 12.66
C ASN A 351 1.62 17.47 13.02
N ILE A 352 2.29 16.84 12.06
CA ILE A 352 3.60 16.19 12.27
C ILE A 352 4.64 17.22 12.73
N GLU A 353 4.71 18.37 12.06
CA GLU A 353 5.64 19.45 12.38
C GLU A 353 5.30 20.13 13.71
N GLY A 354 4.01 20.31 14.02
CA GLY A 354 3.54 20.84 15.30
C GLY A 354 3.97 19.96 16.48
N ASN A 355 3.69 18.65 16.41
CA ASN A 355 4.06 17.70 17.45
C ASN A 355 5.58 17.64 17.68
N ALA A 356 6.38 17.68 16.61
CA ALA A 356 7.84 17.66 16.71
C ALA A 356 8.41 18.93 17.38
N ASN A 357 7.70 20.06 17.29
CA ASN A 357 8.09 21.30 17.96
C ASN A 357 7.70 21.30 19.44
N GLU A 358 6.54 20.72 19.79
CA GLU A 358 6.10 20.53 21.17
C GLU A 358 7.07 19.60 21.94
N GLU A 359 7.44 18.45 21.36
CA GLU A 359 8.37 17.49 21.97
C GLU A 359 9.75 18.13 22.24
N LYS A 360 10.27 18.90 21.28
CA LYS A 360 11.52 19.66 21.47
C LYS A 360 11.42 20.74 22.55
N ALA A 361 10.23 21.32 22.76
CA ALA A 361 10.03 22.33 23.79
C ALA A 361 10.00 21.68 25.18
N GLU A 362 9.33 20.54 25.33
CA GLU A 362 9.31 19.74 26.56
C GLU A 362 10.71 19.24 26.93
N ASP A 363 11.46 18.67 25.98
CA ASP A 363 12.84 18.23 26.19
C ASP A 363 13.76 19.38 26.64
N ALA A 364 13.58 20.57 26.06
CA ALA A 364 14.35 21.75 26.41
C ALA A 364 13.98 22.32 27.79
N GLU A 365 12.74 22.12 28.24
CA GLU A 365 12.26 22.50 29.58
C GLU A 365 12.80 21.54 30.64
N LEU A 366 12.71 20.23 30.41
CA LEU A 366 13.29 19.20 31.27
C LEU A 366 14.81 19.38 31.43
N ALA A 367 15.53 19.66 30.34
CA ALA A 367 16.97 19.92 30.41
C ALA A 367 17.33 21.17 31.23
N LYS A 368 16.45 22.18 31.28
CA LYS A 368 16.65 23.38 32.12
C LYS A 368 16.40 23.06 33.61
N GLU A 369 15.35 22.30 33.90
CA GLU A 369 15.05 21.86 35.28
C GLU A 369 16.16 20.97 35.85
N GLU A 370 16.69 20.03 35.05
CA GLU A 370 17.83 19.21 35.46
C GLU A 370 19.10 20.05 35.70
N ALA A 371 19.37 21.04 34.86
CA ALA A 371 20.52 21.93 35.02
C ALA A 371 20.40 22.83 36.28
N GLN A 372 19.20 23.31 36.59
CA GLN A 372 18.95 24.05 37.84
C GLN A 372 19.13 23.16 39.07
N THR A 373 18.57 21.96 39.06
CA THR A 373 18.66 21.00 40.17
C THR A 373 20.11 20.62 40.44
N ASN A 374 20.89 20.31 39.40
CA ASN A 374 22.32 19.99 39.53
C ASN A 374 23.15 21.19 40.03
N GLY A 375 22.78 22.40 39.63
CA GLY A 375 23.42 23.63 40.11
C GLY A 375 23.15 23.93 41.59
N GLU A 376 21.95 23.64 42.09
CA GLU A 376 21.60 23.78 43.51
C GLU A 376 22.31 22.74 44.37
N VAL A 377 22.35 21.47 43.93
CA VAL A 377 23.07 20.39 44.62
C VAL A 377 24.57 20.67 44.70
N ALA A 378 25.16 21.23 43.63
CA ALA A 378 26.58 21.62 43.64
C ALA A 378 26.89 22.74 44.64
N LYS A 379 26.00 23.75 44.74
CA LYS A 379 26.14 24.84 45.72
C LYS A 379 25.98 24.37 47.16
N GLU A 380 25.03 23.47 47.44
CA GLU A 380 24.90 22.87 48.77
C GLU A 380 26.13 22.03 49.16
N ALA A 381 26.71 21.29 48.20
CA ALA A 381 27.91 20.50 48.43
C ALA A 381 29.17 21.37 48.69
N GLU A 382 29.29 22.54 48.05
CA GLU A 382 30.35 23.51 48.34
C GLU A 382 30.17 24.17 49.71
N ALA A 383 28.95 24.61 50.04
CA ALA A 383 28.65 25.21 51.34
C ALA A 383 28.90 24.24 52.52
N GLN A 384 28.65 22.95 52.33
CA GLN A 384 28.97 21.91 53.34
C GLN A 384 30.46 21.65 53.50
N LYS A 385 31.30 21.90 52.48
CA LYS A 385 32.75 21.79 52.59
C LYS A 385 33.36 22.98 53.31
N GLU A 386 32.90 24.19 53.04
CA GLU A 386 33.38 25.41 53.71
C GLU A 386 32.99 25.45 55.19
N GLY A 387 31.84 24.90 55.57
CA GLY A 387 31.41 24.80 56.98
C GLY A 387 32.13 23.75 57.83
N THR A 388 33.05 22.97 57.27
CA THR A 388 33.88 21.97 57.99
C THR A 388 35.33 22.39 58.19
N GLU A 389 35.74 23.57 57.67
CA GLU A 389 37.10 24.13 57.86
C GLU A 389 37.18 25.23 58.95
N GLU A 390 36.06 25.59 59.59
CA GLU A 390 36.03 26.32 60.89
C GLU A 390 36.00 25.36 62.08
#